data_AF-A0A0J8R7W1-F1
#
_entry.id   AF-A0A0J8R7W1-F1
#
_cell.length_a   1.000
_cell.length_b   1.000
_cell.length_c   1.000
_cell.angle_alpha   90.00
_cell.angle_beta   90.00
_cell.angle_gamma   90.00
#
_symmetry.space_group_name_H-M   'P 1'
#
loop_
_entity.id
_entity.type
_entity.pdbx_description
1 polymer ?
#
loop_
_entity_poly.entity_id
_entity_poly.type
_entity_poly.pdbx_seq_one_letter_code
_entity_poly.pdbx_strand_id
1 'polypeptide(L)'
;MCRAACPPGQSTCPAGCKDLNTDEQNCGACGTVCAQGSCVGGVCQPLCPPGQSPCPTGCKNLDSDPQNCGICGNVCPQGSSCVGGSCQPACPAGQSRCPTGCKDLNSDSQNCGACGNVCTHGVCRAGQCSRKHCPGSKLSLLHILRLSDGGDCDTPCENDNCI
;
A
#
# COMPACT_ATOMS: atom_id res chain seq x y z
N MET A 1 -12.90 11.38 59.72
CA MET A 1 -12.19 10.32 58.99
C MET A 1 -11.50 10.95 57.78
N CYS A 2 -10.16 11.09 57.84
CA CYS A 2 -9.37 11.61 56.72
C CYS A 2 -9.10 10.46 55.76
N ARG A 3 -9.65 10.52 54.56
CA ARG A 3 -9.31 9.56 53.50
C ARG A 3 -7.95 9.99 52.94
N ALA A 4 -6.97 9.07 52.92
CA ALA A 4 -5.69 9.34 52.32
C ALA A 4 -5.90 9.80 50.86
N ALA A 5 -5.24 10.89 50.48
CA ALA A 5 -5.26 11.36 49.10
C ALA A 5 -4.67 10.29 48.18
N CYS A 6 -5.20 10.16 46.98
CA CYS A 6 -4.66 9.21 46.01
C CYS A 6 -3.25 9.62 45.56
N PRO A 7 -2.41 8.64 45.16
CA PRO A 7 -1.12 8.93 44.53
C PRO A 7 -1.29 9.80 43.27
N PRO A 8 -0.26 10.55 42.85
CA PRO A 8 -0.28 11.28 41.59
C PRO A 8 -0.70 10.39 40.41
N GLY A 9 -1.53 10.93 39.52
CA GLY A 9 -2.07 10.21 38.36
C GLY A 9 -3.31 9.34 38.66
N GLN A 10 -3.71 9.19 39.92
CA GLN A 10 -4.92 8.45 40.29
C GLN A 10 -6.03 9.37 40.81
N SER A 11 -7.27 8.96 40.56
CA SER A 11 -8.47 9.62 41.06
C SER A 11 -9.11 8.81 42.17
N THR A 12 -9.78 9.50 43.08
CA THR A 12 -10.48 8.83 44.18
C THR A 12 -11.83 8.29 43.73
N CYS A 13 -11.97 6.97 43.70
CA CYS A 13 -13.21 6.26 43.40
C CYS A 13 -13.82 5.64 44.66
N PRO A 14 -15.11 5.23 44.62
CA PRO A 14 -15.74 4.52 45.74
C PRO A 14 -14.98 3.26 46.17
N ALA A 15 -14.38 2.55 45.21
CA ALA A 15 -13.59 1.33 45.43
C ALA A 15 -12.07 1.60 45.58
N GLY A 16 -11.68 2.81 46.00
CA GLY A 16 -10.28 3.20 46.20
C GLY A 16 -9.71 4.06 45.07
N CYS A 17 -8.39 4.20 45.02
CA CYS A 17 -7.72 5.00 44.00
C CYS A 17 -7.58 4.24 42.68
N LYS A 18 -7.94 4.88 41.57
CA LYS A 18 -7.94 4.30 40.22
C LYS A 18 -7.24 5.22 39.24
N ASP A 19 -6.48 4.66 38.30
CA ASP A 19 -5.92 5.41 37.19
C ASP A 19 -6.96 5.52 36.08
N LEU A 20 -7.62 6.67 35.98
CA LEU A 20 -8.66 6.87 34.98
C LEU A 20 -8.11 6.92 33.55
N ASN A 21 -6.79 6.95 33.34
CA ASN A 21 -6.18 7.03 32.01
C ASN A 21 -5.85 5.68 31.40
N THR A 22 -5.66 4.65 32.23
CA THR A 22 -5.17 3.33 31.81
C THR A 22 -5.94 2.15 32.40
N ASP A 23 -6.74 2.36 33.45
CA ASP A 23 -7.56 1.30 34.05
C ASP A 23 -8.80 1.03 33.18
N GLU A 24 -8.83 -0.14 32.54
CA GLU A 24 -9.92 -0.61 31.68
C GLU A 24 -11.26 -0.74 32.42
N GLN A 25 -11.27 -0.82 33.76
CA GLN A 25 -12.48 -0.87 34.58
C GLN A 25 -12.91 0.51 35.11
N ASN A 26 -12.12 1.55 34.88
CA ASN A 26 -12.36 2.91 35.38
C ASN A 26 -11.96 3.98 34.35
N CYS A 27 -12.15 3.72 33.07
CA CYS A 27 -11.60 4.55 32.00
C CYS A 27 -12.35 5.88 31.85
N GLY A 28 -11.67 7.00 32.06
CA GLY A 28 -12.23 8.35 32.04
C GLY A 28 -13.07 8.69 33.28
N ALA A 29 -13.72 7.72 33.91
CA ALA A 29 -14.45 7.87 35.17
C ALA A 29 -14.55 6.55 35.95
N CYS A 30 -14.72 6.66 37.27
CA CYS A 30 -14.89 5.52 38.16
C CYS A 30 -16.05 4.61 37.71
N GLY A 31 -15.79 3.31 37.58
CA GLY A 31 -16.77 2.31 37.14
C GLY A 31 -17.09 2.33 35.65
N THR A 32 -16.40 3.16 34.85
CA THR A 32 -16.53 3.13 33.39
C THR A 32 -15.67 2.01 32.84
N VAL A 33 -16.32 0.92 32.44
CA VAL A 33 -15.63 -0.28 31.93
C VAL A 33 -15.58 -0.23 30.40
N CYS A 34 -14.40 -0.46 29.83
CA CYS A 34 -14.26 -0.65 28.39
C CYS A 34 -14.81 -2.03 28.00
N ALA A 35 -15.96 -2.04 27.32
CA ALA A 35 -16.63 -3.29 26.94
C ALA A 35 -15.76 -4.18 26.03
N GLN A 36 -14.95 -3.55 25.16
CA GLN A 36 -13.91 -4.19 24.36
C GLN A 36 -12.74 -3.22 24.19
N GLY A 37 -11.51 -3.72 24.32
CA GLY A 37 -10.29 -2.94 24.13
C GLY A 37 -9.72 -2.35 25.40
N SER A 38 -8.91 -1.30 25.26
CA SER A 38 -8.06 -0.78 26.33
C SER A 38 -8.34 0.69 26.64
N CYS A 39 -8.02 1.10 27.87
CA CYS A 39 -8.09 2.50 28.25
C CYS A 39 -6.79 3.21 27.85
N VAL A 40 -6.90 4.23 27.00
CA VAL A 40 -5.76 5.07 26.60
C VAL A 40 -6.14 6.53 26.76
N GLY A 41 -5.46 7.23 27.67
CA GLY A 41 -5.72 8.65 27.93
C GLY A 41 -7.15 8.92 28.44
N GLY A 42 -7.75 7.93 29.11
CA GLY A 42 -9.10 8.05 29.67
C GLY A 42 -10.22 7.83 28.67
N VAL A 43 -9.89 7.27 27.50
CA VAL A 43 -10.86 6.90 26.48
C VAL A 43 -10.74 5.40 26.19
N CYS A 44 -11.87 4.71 26.19
CA CYS A 44 -11.92 3.32 25.74
C CYS A 44 -11.65 3.27 24.24
N GLN A 45 -10.59 2.57 23.86
CA GLN A 45 -10.16 2.40 22.48
C GLN A 45 -10.39 0.94 22.07
N PRO A 46 -10.95 0.68 20.88
CA PRO A 46 -11.18 -0.68 20.41
C PRO A 46 -9.85 -1.43 20.25
N LEU A 47 -9.86 -2.74 20.52
CA LEU A 47 -8.72 -3.60 20.22
C LEU A 47 -8.67 -3.83 18.70
N CYS A 48 -7.58 -3.40 18.07
CA CYS A 48 -7.42 -3.52 16.63
C CYS A 48 -6.46 -4.64 16.23
N PRO A 49 -6.74 -5.36 15.13
CA PRO A 49 -5.81 -6.31 14.56
C PRO A 49 -4.47 -5.64 14.19
N PRO A 50 -3.37 -6.41 14.08
CA PRO A 50 -2.10 -5.89 13.58
C PRO A 50 -2.27 -5.14 12.24
N GLY A 51 -1.60 -4.00 12.12
CA GLY A 51 -1.69 -3.13 10.93
C GLY A 51 -2.94 -2.24 10.87
N GLN A 52 -3.74 -2.18 11.94
CA GLN A 52 -4.86 -1.25 12.06
C GLN A 52 -4.72 -0.39 13.31
N SER A 53 -5.30 0.81 13.22
CA SER A 53 -5.37 1.76 14.33
C SER A 53 -6.81 1.94 14.81
N PRO A 54 -6.99 2.17 16.11
CA PRO A 54 -8.31 2.50 16.66
C PRO A 54 -8.78 3.85 16.16
N CYS A 55 -9.96 3.88 15.54
CA CYS A 55 -10.69 5.09 15.20
C CYS A 55 -12.05 5.13 15.91
N PRO A 56 -12.71 6.31 16.01
CA PRO A 56 -14.03 6.43 16.64
C PRO A 56 -15.09 5.49 16.04
N THR A 57 -14.94 5.12 14.77
CA THR A 57 -15.85 4.22 14.04
C THR A 57 -15.29 2.79 13.91
N GLY A 58 -14.42 2.38 14.82
CA GLY A 58 -13.75 1.07 14.80
C GLY A 58 -12.36 1.09 14.20
N CYS A 59 -11.80 -0.08 13.92
CA CYS A 59 -10.42 -0.22 13.45
C CYS A 59 -10.27 0.14 11.97
N LYS A 60 -9.23 0.92 11.64
CA LYS A 60 -8.93 1.39 10.28
C LYS A 60 -7.47 1.15 9.95
N ASN A 61 -7.18 0.80 8.71
CA ASN A 61 -5.81 0.73 8.22
C ASN A 61 -5.40 2.14 7.74
N LEU A 62 -4.69 2.89 8.58
CA LEU A 62 -4.32 4.26 8.26
C LEU A 62 -3.31 4.36 7.09
N ASP A 63 -2.67 3.25 6.70
CA ASP A 63 -1.68 3.25 5.63
C ASP A 63 -2.29 3.11 4.22
N SER A 64 -3.52 2.63 4.13
CA SER A 64 -4.17 2.25 2.86
C SER A 64 -5.64 2.60 2.74
N ASP A 65 -6.33 2.94 3.83
CA ASP A 65 -7.73 3.35 3.79
C ASP A 65 -7.84 4.80 3.28
N PRO A 66 -8.41 5.04 2.09
CA PRO A 66 -8.57 6.38 1.54
C PRO A 66 -9.52 7.27 2.35
N GLN A 67 -10.31 6.72 3.28
CA GLN A 67 -11.19 7.50 4.17
C GLN A 67 -10.53 7.85 5.52
N ASN A 68 -9.35 7.30 5.82
CA ASN A 68 -8.67 7.43 7.11
C ASN A 68 -7.14 7.51 6.95
N CYS A 69 -6.66 8.22 5.94
CA CYS A 69 -5.26 8.13 5.54
C CYS A 69 -4.31 8.86 6.49
N GLY A 70 -3.40 8.15 7.14
CA GLY A 70 -2.47 8.66 8.14
C GLY A 70 -3.10 8.98 9.50
N ILE A 71 -4.38 9.38 9.51
CA ILE A 71 -5.18 9.63 10.70
C ILE A 71 -6.66 9.37 10.43
N CYS A 72 -7.39 8.94 11.47
CA CYS A 72 -8.84 8.72 11.42
C CYS A 72 -9.58 9.95 10.87
N GLY A 73 -10.47 9.74 9.90
CA GLY A 73 -11.27 10.79 9.27
C GLY A 73 -10.53 11.64 8.22
N ASN A 74 -9.24 11.41 7.97
CA ASN A 74 -8.54 12.08 6.87
C ASN A 74 -8.87 11.42 5.53
N VAL A 75 -9.84 11.99 4.82
CA VAL A 75 -10.28 11.50 3.52
C VAL A 75 -9.37 12.05 2.41
N CYS A 76 -8.86 11.15 1.57
CA CYS A 76 -8.06 11.56 0.43
C CYS A 76 -8.89 12.32 -0.62
N PRO A 77 -8.29 13.32 -1.29
CA PRO A 77 -8.96 14.03 -2.38
C PRO A 77 -9.43 13.09 -3.50
N GLN A 78 -10.43 13.51 -4.25
CA GLN A 78 -10.91 12.75 -5.40
C GLN A 78 -9.75 12.42 -6.36
N GLY A 79 -9.69 11.17 -6.82
CA GLY A 79 -8.61 10.71 -7.69
C GLY A 79 -7.28 10.47 -6.98
N SER A 80 -7.26 10.42 -5.64
CA SER A 80 -6.10 10.02 -4.84
C SER A 80 -6.35 8.70 -4.10
N SER A 81 -5.27 8.05 -3.68
CA SER A 81 -5.29 6.83 -2.86
C SER A 81 -4.40 7.01 -1.65
N CYS A 82 -4.70 6.30 -0.56
CA CYS A 82 -3.83 6.28 0.60
C CYS A 82 -2.69 5.28 0.39
N VAL A 83 -1.45 5.74 0.52
CA VAL A 83 -0.26 4.87 0.46
C VAL A 83 0.74 5.31 1.51
N GLY A 84 1.07 4.39 2.42
CA GLY A 84 2.00 4.63 3.52
C GLY A 84 1.55 5.79 4.42
N GLY A 85 0.24 5.93 4.61
CA GLY A 85 -0.35 6.95 5.48
C GLY A 85 -0.44 8.33 4.83
N SER A 86 -0.17 8.45 3.54
CA SER A 86 -0.25 9.71 2.81
C SER A 86 -1.15 9.61 1.58
N CYS A 87 -1.99 10.63 1.38
CA CYS A 87 -2.80 10.74 0.18
C CYS A 87 -1.90 11.08 -1.01
N GLN A 88 -1.93 10.23 -2.02
CA GLN A 88 -1.13 10.39 -3.23
C GLN A 88 -2.03 10.26 -4.46
N PRO A 89 -1.81 11.06 -5.53
CA PRO A 89 -2.58 10.95 -6.77
C PRO A 89 -2.63 9.51 -7.28
N ALA A 90 -3.83 8.98 -7.50
CA ALA A 90 -4.01 7.66 -8.04
C ALA A 90 -3.42 7.62 -9.46
N CYS A 91 -2.94 6.45 -9.86
CA CYS A 91 -2.50 6.29 -11.24
C CYS A 91 -3.69 6.34 -12.19
N PRO A 92 -3.52 6.89 -13.40
CA PRO A 92 -4.53 6.80 -14.45
C PRO A 92 -4.98 5.35 -14.67
N ALA A 93 -6.21 5.17 -15.16
CA ALA A 93 -6.72 3.84 -15.48
C ALA A 93 -5.75 3.09 -16.40
N GLY A 94 -5.48 1.82 -16.09
CA GLY A 94 -4.51 0.99 -16.81
C GLY A 94 -3.06 1.11 -16.36
N GLN A 95 -2.73 2.05 -15.46
CA GLN A 95 -1.39 2.21 -14.92
C GLN A 95 -1.27 1.71 -13.48
N SER A 96 -0.08 1.25 -13.11
CA SER A 96 0.27 0.83 -11.77
C SER A 96 1.27 1.79 -11.15
N ARG A 97 1.23 1.92 -9.82
CA ARG A 97 2.17 2.76 -9.07
C ARG A 97 3.51 2.05 -8.96
N CYS A 98 4.54 2.69 -9.50
CA CYS A 98 5.95 2.29 -9.37
C CYS A 98 6.72 3.32 -8.53
N PRO A 99 7.93 2.98 -8.04
CA PRO A 99 8.77 3.92 -7.28
C PRO A 99 9.05 5.24 -8.01
N THR A 100 9.05 5.22 -9.36
CA THR A 100 9.29 6.38 -10.22
C THR A 100 8.01 6.91 -10.89
N GLY A 101 6.86 6.71 -10.24
CA GLY A 101 5.55 7.20 -10.69
C GLY A 101 4.69 6.12 -11.33
N CYS A 102 3.65 6.53 -12.04
CA CYS A 102 2.70 5.61 -12.67
C CYS A 102 3.25 5.06 -13.98
N LYS A 103 3.17 3.73 -14.17
CA LYS A 103 3.68 3.02 -15.34
C LYS A 103 2.60 2.08 -15.89
N ASP A 104 2.53 1.95 -17.20
CA ASP A 104 1.68 0.96 -17.85
C ASP A 104 2.43 -0.37 -17.89
N LEU A 105 2.11 -1.28 -16.97
CA LEU A 105 2.79 -2.56 -16.91
C LEU A 105 2.46 -3.48 -18.11
N ASN A 106 1.50 -3.13 -18.97
CA ASN A 106 1.11 -3.96 -20.12
C ASN A 106 1.88 -3.62 -21.40
N SER A 107 2.41 -2.39 -21.51
CA SER A 107 3.08 -1.92 -22.72
C SER A 107 4.38 -1.15 -22.49
N ASP A 108 4.68 -0.72 -21.25
CA ASP A 108 5.94 -0.07 -20.94
C ASP A 108 7.09 -1.10 -20.91
N SER A 109 7.97 -1.04 -21.91
CA SER A 109 9.13 -1.93 -22.00
C SER A 109 10.14 -1.76 -20.86
N GLN A 110 10.07 -0.69 -20.07
CA GLN A 110 10.92 -0.49 -18.89
C GLN A 110 10.27 -0.99 -17.59
N ASN A 111 9.00 -1.41 -17.62
CA ASN A 111 8.21 -1.80 -16.46
C ASN A 111 7.24 -2.95 -16.79
N CYS A 112 7.63 -3.89 -17.64
CA CYS A 112 6.72 -4.87 -18.21
C CYS A 112 6.29 -5.93 -17.21
N GLY A 113 5.00 -6.03 -16.89
CA GLY A 113 4.45 -6.94 -15.89
C GLY A 113 4.78 -6.58 -14.43
N ALA A 114 5.89 -5.87 -14.19
CA ALA A 114 6.29 -5.36 -12.89
C ALA A 114 7.18 -4.10 -13.04
N CYS A 115 7.14 -3.23 -12.03
CA CYS A 115 7.98 -2.03 -11.98
C CYS A 115 9.47 -2.38 -12.10
N GLY A 116 10.18 -1.72 -13.00
CA GLY A 116 11.60 -1.96 -13.27
C GLY A 116 11.92 -3.24 -14.06
N ASN A 117 10.91 -4.02 -14.48
CA ASN A 117 11.16 -5.17 -15.35
C ASN A 117 11.37 -4.71 -16.80
N VAL A 118 12.63 -4.60 -17.20
CA VAL A 118 13.03 -4.11 -18.51
C VAL A 118 13.07 -5.24 -19.54
N CYS A 119 12.38 -5.07 -20.67
CA CYS A 119 12.49 -5.98 -21.80
C CYS A 119 13.75 -5.67 -22.63
N THR A 120 14.88 -6.30 -22.30
CA THR A 120 16.20 -6.03 -22.92
C THR A 120 16.22 -6.25 -24.44
N HIS A 121 15.49 -7.26 -24.94
CA HIS A 121 15.53 -7.68 -26.35
C HIS A 121 14.14 -7.65 -27.00
N GLY A 122 13.25 -6.76 -26.55
CA GLY A 122 11.84 -6.93 -26.88
C GLY A 122 10.93 -5.74 -26.63
N VAL A 123 9.64 -6.01 -26.76
CA VAL A 123 8.55 -5.10 -26.42
C VAL A 123 7.69 -5.72 -25.33
N CYS A 124 7.04 -4.87 -24.54
CA CYS A 124 6.04 -5.33 -23.61
C CYS A 124 4.70 -5.52 -24.33
N ARG A 125 4.12 -6.71 -24.22
CA ARG A 125 2.78 -7.02 -24.74
C ARG A 125 2.00 -7.77 -23.68
N ALA A 126 0.88 -7.19 -23.25
CA ALA A 126 0.00 -7.78 -22.23
C ALA A 126 0.77 -8.21 -20.96
N GLY A 127 1.73 -7.38 -20.53
CA GLY A 127 2.51 -7.60 -19.32
C GLY A 127 3.65 -8.60 -19.45
N GLN A 128 3.96 -9.03 -20.67
CA GLN A 128 5.02 -9.99 -20.93
C GLN A 128 6.03 -9.43 -21.93
N CYS A 129 7.31 -9.61 -21.62
CA CYS A 129 8.36 -9.31 -22.58
C CYS A 129 8.29 -10.33 -23.72
N SER A 130 8.09 -9.82 -24.92
CA SER A 130 8.12 -10.59 -26.16
C SER A 130 9.25 -10.07 -27.04
N ARG A 131 9.90 -10.95 -27.78
CA ARG A 131 10.88 -10.53 -28.78
C ARG A 131 10.22 -9.60 -29.80
N LYS A 132 11.01 -8.71 -30.40
CA LYS A 132 10.49 -7.89 -31.50
C LYS A 132 10.24 -8.79 -32.70
N HIS A 133 8.99 -8.81 -33.16
CA HIS A 133 8.61 -9.45 -34.41
C HIS A 133 9.04 -8.55 -35.58
N CYS A 134 9.90 -9.08 -36.46
CA CYS A 134 10.41 -8.37 -37.63
C CYS A 134 9.81 -9.05 -38.89
N PRO A 135 8.85 -8.43 -39.60
CA PRO A 135 8.09 -9.09 -40.67
C PRO A 135 8.90 -9.34 -41.96
N GLY A 136 10.15 -8.86 -42.04
CA GLY A 136 11.00 -8.92 -43.24
C GLY A 136 12.10 -9.97 -43.19
N SER A 137 11.77 -11.27 -43.13
CA SER A 137 12.76 -12.33 -43.28
C SER A 137 13.18 -12.53 -44.76
N LYS A 138 13.77 -11.51 -45.38
CA LYS A 138 14.65 -11.71 -46.56
C LYS A 138 16.10 -11.64 -46.11
N LEU A 139 16.53 -12.60 -45.29
CA LEU A 139 17.93 -12.70 -44.89
C LEU A 139 18.64 -13.81 -45.69
N SER A 140 19.78 -13.43 -46.25
CA SER A 140 20.66 -14.31 -47.02
C SER A 140 21.15 -15.48 -46.14
N LEU A 141 21.57 -16.55 -46.82
CA LEU A 141 21.97 -17.86 -46.29
C LEU A 141 22.94 -17.83 -45.10
N LEU A 142 23.59 -16.69 -44.80
CA LEU A 142 24.56 -16.53 -43.71
C LEU A 142 23.96 -16.32 -42.31
N HIS A 143 22.69 -15.91 -42.16
CA HIS A 143 22.10 -15.60 -40.84
C HIS A 143 21.11 -16.65 -40.29
N ILE A 144 20.98 -17.80 -40.97
CA ILE A 144 20.00 -18.87 -40.63
C ILE A 144 20.31 -19.60 -39.30
N LEU A 145 21.51 -19.44 -38.73
CA LEU A 145 21.94 -20.23 -37.56
C LEU A 145 21.48 -19.69 -36.18
N ARG A 146 20.63 -18.65 -36.10
CA ARG A 146 20.25 -18.02 -34.82
C ARG A 146 18.75 -17.73 -34.64
N LEU A 147 17.85 -18.32 -35.43
CA LEU A 147 16.41 -18.11 -35.25
C LEU A 147 15.74 -19.38 -34.75
N SER A 148 15.41 -19.42 -33.46
CA SER A 148 14.73 -20.57 -32.86
C SER A 148 13.27 -20.69 -33.31
N ASP A 149 12.58 -19.59 -33.65
CA ASP A 149 11.12 -19.61 -33.87
C ASP A 149 10.61 -18.49 -34.80
N GLY A 150 10.60 -18.70 -36.12
CA GLY A 150 9.57 -18.09 -36.99
C GLY A 150 9.48 -16.56 -37.16
N GLY A 151 10.57 -15.79 -37.01
CA GLY A 151 10.62 -14.34 -37.37
C GLY A 151 10.83 -13.36 -36.21
N ASP A 152 11.15 -13.87 -35.01
CA ASP A 152 11.46 -13.06 -33.84
C ASP A 152 12.98 -12.86 -33.66
N CYS A 153 13.41 -11.61 -33.43
CA CYS A 153 14.83 -11.26 -33.26
C CYS A 153 15.26 -11.27 -31.78
N ASP A 154 16.42 -11.86 -31.47
CA ASP A 154 17.11 -11.69 -30.18
C ASP A 154 17.86 -10.35 -30.07
N THR A 155 17.88 -9.55 -31.14
CA THR A 155 18.54 -8.25 -31.21
C THR A 155 17.57 -7.17 -31.70
N PRO A 156 17.92 -5.87 -31.64
CA PRO A 156 17.05 -4.80 -32.15
C PRO A 156 16.72 -4.98 -33.64
N CYS A 157 15.60 -4.41 -34.07
CA CYS A 157 15.21 -4.35 -35.48
C CYS A 157 15.65 -3.01 -36.09
N GLU A 158 16.33 -3.04 -37.24
CA GLU A 158 16.55 -1.88 -38.12
C GLU A 158 16.05 -2.22 -39.54
N ASN A 159 15.16 -1.41 -40.10
CA ASN A 159 14.61 -1.60 -41.46
C ASN A 159 14.18 -3.05 -41.75
N ASP A 160 13.30 -3.60 -40.90
CA ASP A 160 12.75 -4.96 -40.96
C ASP A 160 13.74 -6.14 -40.78
N ASN A 161 14.99 -5.86 -40.41
CA ASN A 161 16.04 -6.86 -40.17
C ASN A 161 16.50 -6.88 -38.70
N CYS A 162 16.84 -8.06 -38.19
CA CYS A 162 17.59 -8.20 -36.94
C CYS A 162 19.03 -7.69 -37.15
N ILE A 163 19.54 -6.83 -36.27
CA ILE A 163 20.93 -6.31 -36.33
C ILE A 163 21.86 -6.94 -35.31
#